data_AF-Q96H72-F1
#
_entry.id   AF-Q96H72-F1
#
_cell.length_a   1.000
_cell.length_b   1.000
_cell.length_c   1.000
_cell.angle_alpha   90.00
_cell.angle_beta   90.00
_cell.angle_gamma   90.00
#
_symmetry.space_group_name_H-M   'P 1'
#
loop_
_entity.id
_entity.type
_entity.pdbx_description
1 polymer ?
#
loop_
_entity_poly.entity_id
_entity_poly.type
_entity_poly.pdbx_seq_one_letter_code
_entity_poly.pdbx_strand_id
1 'polypeptide(L)'
;MPGCPCPGCGMAGPRLLFLTALALELLERAGGSQPALRSRGTATACRLDNKESESWGALLSGERLDTWICSLLGSLMVGLSGVFPLLVIPLEMGTMLRSEAGAWRLKQLLSFALGGLLGNVFLHLLPEAWAYTCSASPGGEGQSLQQQQQLGLWVIAGILTFLALEKMFLDSKEEGTSQAPNKDPTAAAAALNGGHCLAQPAAEPGLGAVVRSIKVSGYLNLLANTIDNFTHGLAVAASFLVSKKIGLLTTMAILLHEIPHEVGDFAILLRAGFDRWSAAKLQLSTALGGLLGAGFAICTQSPKGVVGCSPAAEETAAWVLPFTSGGFLYIALVNVLPDLLEEEDPWRSLQQLLLLCAGIVVMVLFSLFVD
;
A
#
# COMPACT_ATOMS: atom_id res chain seq x y z
N MET A 1 22.64 -48.48 -22.22
CA MET A 1 23.86 -47.78 -22.68
C MET A 1 23.65 -47.36 -24.13
N PRO A 2 24.08 -46.18 -24.61
CA PRO A 2 24.27 -44.84 -24.00
C PRO A 2 23.00 -43.97 -24.28
N GLY A 3 22.81 -42.71 -23.89
CA GLY A 3 23.58 -41.65 -23.21
C GLY A 3 22.75 -40.35 -23.33
N CYS A 4 22.71 -39.54 -22.28
CA CYS A 4 21.94 -38.29 -22.16
C CYS A 4 22.33 -37.18 -23.16
N PRO A 5 21.52 -36.11 -23.23
CA PRO A 5 22.05 -34.79 -22.94
C PRO A 5 21.30 -34.07 -21.78
N CYS A 6 22.06 -33.25 -21.07
CA CYS A 6 21.77 -32.54 -19.82
C CYS A 6 20.57 -31.56 -19.85
N PRO A 7 19.93 -31.26 -18.69
CA PRO A 7 18.95 -30.19 -18.59
C PRO A 7 19.64 -28.84 -18.32
N GLY A 8 19.29 -27.83 -19.13
CA GLY A 8 19.67 -26.45 -18.91
C GLY A 8 18.92 -25.85 -17.72
N CYS A 9 19.68 -25.31 -16.77
CA CYS A 9 19.20 -24.54 -15.63
C CYS A 9 18.66 -23.18 -16.12
N GLY A 10 17.33 -23.01 -16.08
CA GLY A 10 16.63 -21.79 -16.50
C GLY A 10 16.72 -20.68 -15.44
N MET A 11 17.39 -19.59 -15.81
CA MET A 11 17.66 -18.40 -15.00
C MET A 11 16.40 -17.55 -14.74
N ALA A 12 15.64 -17.81 -13.67
CA ALA A 12 14.62 -16.85 -13.17
C ALA A 12 15.10 -16.05 -11.95
N GLY A 13 15.97 -16.62 -11.11
CA GLY A 13 16.53 -15.95 -9.93
C GLY A 13 17.44 -14.73 -10.19
N PRO A 14 18.30 -14.70 -11.25
CA PRO A 14 19.21 -13.57 -11.46
C PRO A 14 18.53 -12.29 -11.92
N ARG A 15 17.39 -12.38 -12.61
CA ARG A 15 16.67 -11.21 -13.14
C ARG A 15 15.94 -10.42 -12.04
N LEU A 16 15.45 -11.12 -11.02
CA LEU A 16 14.77 -10.51 -9.88
C LEU A 16 15.75 -9.76 -8.98
N LEU A 17 16.92 -10.34 -8.70
CA LEU A 17 18.01 -9.68 -7.99
C LEU A 17 18.54 -8.46 -8.76
N PHE A 18 18.56 -8.52 -10.09
CA PHE A 18 19.01 -7.39 -10.89
C PHE A 18 18.02 -6.22 -10.85
N LEU A 19 16.71 -6.47 -10.91
CA LEU A 19 15.70 -5.41 -10.85
C LEU A 19 15.57 -4.79 -9.46
N THR A 20 15.64 -5.60 -8.39
CA THR A 20 15.66 -5.08 -7.02
C THR A 20 16.96 -4.36 -6.72
N ALA A 21 18.11 -4.86 -7.19
CA ALA A 21 19.39 -4.16 -7.07
C ALA A 21 19.40 -2.86 -7.89
N LEU A 22 18.78 -2.82 -9.07
CA LEU A 22 18.67 -1.59 -9.85
C LEU A 22 17.77 -0.57 -9.16
N ALA A 23 16.65 -1.01 -8.58
CA ALA A 23 15.77 -0.13 -7.80
C ALA A 23 16.47 0.39 -6.53
N LEU A 24 17.22 -0.46 -5.83
CA LEU A 24 18.05 -0.08 -4.68
C LEU A 24 19.22 0.83 -5.07
N GLU A 25 19.91 0.57 -6.18
CA GLU A 25 20.99 1.44 -6.68
C GLU A 25 20.43 2.80 -7.15
N LEU A 26 19.24 2.83 -7.73
CA LEU A 26 18.56 4.09 -8.07
C LEU A 26 18.14 4.83 -6.79
N LEU A 27 17.74 4.11 -5.74
CA LEU A 27 17.48 4.65 -4.40
C LEU A 27 18.75 5.24 -3.77
N GLU A 28 19.85 4.48 -3.78
CA GLU A 28 21.14 4.89 -3.23
C GLU A 28 21.79 6.01 -4.05
N ARG A 29 21.57 6.07 -5.36
CA ARG A 29 22.04 7.18 -6.20
C ARG A 29 21.17 8.43 -6.08
N ALA A 30 19.89 8.28 -5.75
CA ALA A 30 19.02 9.42 -5.45
C ALA A 30 19.25 9.96 -4.02
N GLY A 31 19.68 9.10 -3.08
CA GLY A 31 20.10 9.45 -1.73
C GLY A 31 21.58 9.88 -1.67
N GLY A 32 21.86 11.16 -1.94
CA GLY A 32 23.21 11.71 -1.91
C GLY A 32 24.01 11.42 -0.62
N SER A 33 25.17 10.79 -0.83
CA SER A 33 26.39 10.69 -0.01
C SER A 33 26.42 11.28 1.42
N GLN A 34 26.52 10.41 2.44
CA GLN A 34 27.27 10.66 3.70
C GLN A 34 27.89 9.35 4.23
N PRO A 35 29.20 9.09 4.01
CA PRO A 35 29.90 7.94 4.59
C PRO A 35 30.62 8.37 5.87
N ALA A 36 30.06 8.06 7.05
CA ALA A 36 30.76 8.34 8.31
C ALA A 36 30.30 7.46 9.49
N LEU A 37 30.58 6.15 9.48
CA LEU A 37 30.66 5.39 10.73
C LEU A 37 31.42 4.05 10.58
N ARG A 38 32.73 4.11 10.30
CA ARG A 38 33.58 2.90 10.24
C ARG A 38 34.90 3.10 10.99
N SER A 39 34.86 3.42 12.30
CA SER A 39 36.07 3.37 13.15
C SER A 39 35.82 3.45 14.68
N ARG A 40 35.05 2.55 15.31
CA ARG A 40 35.10 2.43 16.80
C ARG A 40 34.42 1.16 17.33
N GLY A 41 35.11 0.02 17.30
CA GLY A 41 34.50 -1.26 17.68
C GLY A 41 35.46 -2.24 18.34
N THR A 42 36.20 -1.83 19.38
CA THR A 42 37.02 -2.76 20.18
C THR A 42 37.10 -2.44 21.69
N ALA A 43 36.31 -1.51 22.24
CA ALA A 43 36.40 -1.13 23.66
C ALA A 43 35.06 -1.07 24.44
N THR A 44 33.95 -1.56 23.87
CA THR A 44 32.59 -1.21 24.32
C THR A 44 31.88 -2.25 25.20
N ALA A 45 32.49 -3.41 25.47
CA ALA A 45 31.77 -4.55 26.06
C ALA A 45 31.45 -4.44 27.57
N CYS A 46 32.07 -3.53 28.33
CA CYS A 46 31.81 -3.37 29.78
C CYS A 46 31.09 -2.06 30.17
N ARG A 47 30.68 -1.21 29.20
CA ARG A 47 29.96 0.06 29.45
C ARG A 47 28.51 0.07 28.96
N LEU A 48 28.02 -1.02 28.39
CA LEU A 48 26.69 -1.10 27.80
C LEU A 48 25.58 -1.11 28.87
N ASP A 49 25.79 -1.79 29.99
CA ASP A 49 24.74 -2.01 31.01
C ASP A 49 24.23 -0.71 31.69
N ASN A 50 25.14 0.23 32.01
CA ASN A 50 24.74 1.50 32.61
C ASN A 50 24.21 2.54 31.61
N LYS A 51 24.60 2.46 30.33
CA LYS A 51 24.11 3.40 29.31
C LYS A 51 22.76 2.98 28.74
N GLU A 52 22.50 1.67 28.70
CA GLU A 52 21.19 1.14 28.33
C GLU A 52 20.15 1.46 29.41
N SER A 53 20.47 1.30 30.69
CA SER A 53 19.52 1.62 31.78
C SER A 53 19.14 3.11 31.84
N GLU A 54 20.10 4.02 31.60
CA GLU A 54 19.83 5.46 31.46
C GLU A 54 18.97 5.78 30.21
N SER A 55 19.17 5.03 29.12
CA SER A 55 18.40 5.18 27.88
C SER A 55 16.94 4.72 28.05
N TRP A 56 16.72 3.58 28.71
CA TRP A 56 15.38 3.09 29.04
C TRP A 56 14.68 4.00 30.06
N GLY A 57 15.39 4.51 31.06
CA GLY A 57 14.86 5.45 32.05
C GLY A 57 14.44 6.79 31.42
N ALA A 58 15.19 7.30 30.45
CA ALA A 58 14.81 8.50 29.70
C ALA A 58 13.62 8.24 28.75
N LEU A 59 13.53 7.04 28.14
CA LEU A 59 12.40 6.62 27.31
C LEU A 59 11.10 6.50 28.11
N LEU A 60 11.19 6.10 29.38
CA LEU A 60 10.06 5.89 30.30
C LEU A 60 9.81 7.08 31.26
N SER A 61 10.45 8.23 31.03
CA SER A 61 10.12 9.46 31.76
C SER A 61 8.64 9.80 31.59
N GLY A 62 7.96 10.25 32.64
CA GLY A 62 6.48 10.35 32.67
C GLY A 62 5.87 11.13 31.50
N GLU A 63 6.53 12.19 31.03
CA GLU A 63 6.10 12.95 29.85
C GLU A 63 6.26 12.18 28.53
N ARG A 64 7.32 11.39 28.40
CA ARG A 64 7.54 10.54 27.22
C ARG A 64 6.62 9.33 27.23
N LEU A 65 6.36 8.74 28.41
CA LEU A 65 5.40 7.65 28.57
C LEU A 65 3.98 8.09 28.18
N ASP A 66 3.56 9.29 28.60
CA ASP A 66 2.29 9.89 28.17
C ASP A 66 2.22 9.99 26.64
N THR A 67 3.32 10.43 26.01
CA THR A 67 3.36 10.56 24.56
C THR A 67 3.33 9.20 23.85
N TRP A 68 4.05 8.21 24.36
CA TRP A 68 3.98 6.82 23.88
C TRP A 68 2.55 6.28 23.93
N ILE A 69 1.90 6.40 25.09
CA ILE A 69 0.53 5.90 25.28
C ILE A 69 -0.44 6.63 24.34
N CYS A 70 -0.38 7.96 24.28
CA CYS A 70 -1.26 8.74 23.41
C CYS A 70 -1.04 8.42 21.93
N SER A 71 0.20 8.27 21.48
CA SER A 71 0.53 7.98 20.08
C SER A 71 0.12 6.57 19.67
N LEU A 72 0.38 5.58 20.53
CA LEU A 72 -0.04 4.20 20.30
C LEU A 72 -1.57 4.08 20.33
N LEU A 73 -2.24 4.77 21.24
CA LEU A 73 -3.70 4.78 21.31
C LEU A 73 -4.31 5.48 20.09
N GLY A 74 -3.78 6.63 19.68
CA GLY A 74 -4.23 7.34 18.48
C GLY A 74 -4.04 6.50 17.22
N SER A 75 -2.87 5.88 17.06
CA SER A 75 -2.57 5.01 15.91
C SER A 75 -3.43 3.74 15.91
N LEU A 76 -3.69 3.17 17.09
CA LEU A 76 -4.62 2.06 17.24
C LEU A 76 -6.05 2.46 16.88
N MET A 77 -6.51 3.65 17.30
CA MET A 77 -7.83 4.16 16.94
C MET A 77 -7.97 4.33 15.43
N VAL A 78 -6.95 4.90 14.76
CA VAL A 78 -6.90 4.99 13.30
C VAL A 78 -7.00 3.61 12.67
N GLY A 79 -6.16 2.65 13.06
CA GLY A 79 -6.20 1.30 12.51
C GLY A 79 -7.48 0.51 12.84
N LEU A 80 -8.16 0.82 13.95
CA LEU A 80 -9.46 0.24 14.30
C LEU A 80 -10.58 0.74 13.37
N SER A 81 -10.38 1.86 12.68
CA SER A 81 -11.35 2.33 11.68
C SER A 81 -11.52 1.33 10.53
N GLY A 82 -10.55 0.44 10.27
CA GLY A 82 -10.69 -0.66 9.31
C GLY A 82 -11.74 -1.71 9.65
N VAL A 83 -12.30 -1.68 10.86
CA VAL A 83 -13.46 -2.50 11.27
C VAL A 83 -14.79 -1.76 10.99
N PHE A 84 -14.78 -0.44 10.85
CA PHE A 84 -15.96 0.39 10.57
C PHE A 84 -16.80 -0.08 9.37
N PRO A 85 -16.22 -0.57 8.26
CA PRO A 85 -17.01 -1.09 7.15
C PRO A 85 -17.97 -2.22 7.52
N LEU A 86 -17.70 -3.00 8.59
CA LEU A 86 -18.63 -4.02 9.08
C LEU A 86 -19.96 -3.45 9.58
N LEU A 87 -19.97 -2.18 10.03
CA LEU A 87 -21.14 -1.47 10.53
C LEU A 87 -21.96 -0.86 9.37
N VAL A 88 -21.28 -0.37 8.33
CA VAL A 88 -21.91 0.27 7.18
C VAL A 88 -22.42 -0.76 6.17
N ILE A 89 -21.66 -1.84 5.94
CA ILE A 89 -21.97 -2.82 4.90
C ILE A 89 -22.84 -3.94 5.48
N PRO A 90 -24.10 -4.07 5.03
CA PRO A 90 -25.03 -5.05 5.58
C PRO A 90 -24.49 -6.48 5.43
N LEU A 91 -24.82 -7.33 6.41
CA LEU A 91 -24.43 -8.75 6.49
C LEU A 91 -24.65 -9.54 5.20
N GLU A 92 -25.67 -9.14 4.45
CA GLU A 92 -26.09 -9.78 3.22
C GLU A 92 -25.10 -9.57 2.07
N MET A 93 -24.28 -8.51 2.07
CA MET A 93 -23.46 -8.20 0.89
C MET A 93 -22.50 -9.35 0.53
N GLY A 94 -21.81 -9.92 1.52
CA GLY A 94 -20.85 -11.01 1.29
C GLY A 94 -21.50 -12.32 0.79
N THR A 95 -22.73 -12.61 1.23
CA THR A 95 -23.49 -13.79 0.75
C THR A 95 -24.23 -13.49 -0.56
N MET A 96 -24.59 -12.23 -0.81
CA MET A 96 -25.28 -11.76 -2.00
C MET A 96 -24.37 -11.42 -3.18
N LEU A 97 -23.04 -11.50 -3.06
CA LEU A 97 -22.14 -11.33 -4.21
C LEU A 97 -22.44 -12.30 -5.36
N ARG A 98 -23.14 -13.42 -5.09
CA ARG A 98 -23.64 -14.35 -6.11
C ARG A 98 -24.91 -13.88 -6.83
N SER A 99 -25.59 -12.87 -6.29
CA SER A 99 -26.76 -12.26 -6.91
C SER A 99 -26.35 -11.06 -7.76
N GLU A 100 -27.09 -10.80 -8.83
CA GLU A 100 -26.88 -9.64 -9.69
C GLU A 100 -26.94 -8.32 -8.89
N ALA A 101 -27.86 -8.24 -7.92
CA ALA A 101 -27.99 -7.08 -7.05
C ALA A 101 -26.75 -6.83 -6.16
N GLY A 102 -26.11 -7.89 -5.66
CA GLY A 102 -24.89 -7.78 -4.87
C GLY A 102 -23.69 -7.38 -5.71
N ALA A 103 -23.55 -7.92 -6.92
CA ALA A 103 -22.50 -7.53 -7.85
C ALA A 103 -22.60 -6.04 -8.24
N TRP A 104 -23.81 -5.56 -8.51
CA TRP A 104 -24.03 -4.14 -8.79
C TRP A 104 -23.71 -3.23 -7.60
N ARG A 105 -24.15 -3.59 -6.39
CA ARG A 105 -23.79 -2.84 -5.17
C ARG A 105 -22.29 -2.82 -4.90
N LEU A 106 -21.59 -3.92 -5.20
CA LEU A 106 -20.13 -3.97 -5.09
C LEU A 106 -19.48 -2.97 -6.06
N LYS A 107 -19.90 -2.91 -7.32
CA LYS A 107 -19.42 -1.92 -8.30
C LYS A 107 -19.67 -0.47 -7.84
N GLN A 108 -20.81 -0.22 -7.21
CA GLN A 108 -21.11 1.10 -6.61
C GLN A 108 -20.12 1.47 -5.50
N LEU A 109 -19.87 0.54 -4.57
CA LEU A 109 -18.89 0.74 -3.50
C LEU A 109 -17.48 0.92 -4.07
N LEU A 110 -17.12 0.16 -5.10
CA LEU A 110 -15.83 0.28 -5.80
C LEU A 110 -15.68 1.64 -6.50
N SER A 111 -16.76 2.19 -7.06
CA SER A 111 -16.74 3.52 -7.68
C SER A 111 -16.49 4.60 -6.63
N PHE A 112 -17.18 4.52 -5.49
CA PHE A 112 -16.93 5.38 -4.35
C PHE A 112 -15.49 5.23 -3.82
N ALA A 113 -15.01 3.99 -3.71
CA ALA A 113 -13.64 3.65 -3.31
C ALA A 113 -12.60 4.29 -4.23
N LEU A 114 -12.79 4.18 -5.54
CA LEU A 114 -11.91 4.78 -6.54
C LEU A 114 -11.83 6.30 -6.36
N GLY A 115 -12.98 6.95 -6.15
CA GLY A 115 -13.04 8.37 -5.86
C GLY A 115 -12.31 8.74 -4.56
N GLY A 116 -12.51 7.96 -3.50
CA GLY A 116 -11.82 8.14 -2.22
C GLY A 116 -10.31 7.96 -2.33
N LEU A 117 -9.84 6.93 -3.03
CA LEU A 117 -8.41 6.65 -3.28
C LEU A 117 -7.74 7.79 -4.07
N LEU A 118 -8.37 8.24 -5.16
CA LEU A 118 -7.87 9.37 -5.94
C LEU A 118 -7.87 10.67 -5.12
N GLY A 119 -8.93 10.90 -4.34
CA GLY A 119 -9.02 12.02 -3.41
C GLY A 119 -7.87 11.98 -2.37
N ASN A 120 -7.63 10.84 -1.73
CA ASN A 120 -6.55 10.66 -0.77
C ASN A 120 -5.19 11.01 -1.37
N VAL A 121 -4.86 10.42 -2.53
CA VAL A 121 -3.58 10.67 -3.21
C VAL A 121 -3.39 12.16 -3.53
N PHE A 122 -4.36 12.77 -4.22
CA PHE A 122 -4.17 14.10 -4.78
C PHE A 122 -4.44 15.25 -3.82
N LEU A 123 -5.27 15.04 -2.79
CA LEU A 123 -5.68 16.08 -1.86
C LEU A 123 -5.01 15.97 -0.48
N HIS A 124 -4.47 14.79 -0.14
CA HIS A 124 -3.82 14.56 1.16
C HIS A 124 -2.35 14.15 1.00
N LEU A 125 -2.06 12.96 0.46
CA LEU A 125 -0.70 12.39 0.47
C LEU A 125 0.33 13.21 -0.30
N LEU A 126 0.01 13.61 -1.54
CA LEU A 126 0.94 14.40 -2.36
C LEU A 126 1.13 15.83 -1.84
N PRO A 127 0.08 16.58 -1.45
CA PRO A 127 0.25 17.87 -0.79
C PRO A 127 1.04 17.80 0.52
N GLU A 128 0.83 16.77 1.34
CA GLU A 128 1.58 16.58 2.60
C GLU A 128 3.06 16.27 2.33
N ALA A 129 3.34 15.34 1.41
CA ALA A 129 4.71 15.06 0.95
C ALA A 129 5.41 16.34 0.44
N TRP A 130 4.68 17.17 -0.29
CA TRP A 130 5.18 18.44 -0.78
C TRP A 130 5.50 19.41 0.36
N ALA A 131 4.65 19.51 1.37
CA ALA A 131 4.89 20.35 2.55
C ALA A 131 6.18 19.95 3.30
N TYR A 132 6.49 18.65 3.39
CA TYR A 132 7.77 18.18 3.94
C TYR A 132 8.97 18.63 3.10
N THR A 133 8.88 18.57 1.76
CA THR A 133 9.98 19.03 0.89
C THR A 133 10.24 20.53 1.03
N CYS A 134 9.19 21.34 1.13
CA CYS A 134 9.30 22.79 1.32
C CYS A 134 9.86 23.16 2.70
N SER A 135 9.45 22.47 3.77
CA SER A 135 9.89 22.76 5.13
C SER A 135 11.37 22.41 5.36
N ALA A 136 11.90 21.44 4.61
CA ALA A 136 13.28 21.00 4.72
C ALA A 136 14.32 21.91 4.04
N SER A 137 13.91 22.92 3.25
CA SER A 137 14.85 23.77 2.49
C SER A 137 14.80 25.25 2.88
N PRO A 138 15.67 25.70 3.80
CA PRO A 138 15.94 27.12 4.02
C PRO A 138 16.77 27.81 2.92
N GLY A 139 16.96 27.23 1.71
CA GLY A 139 17.99 27.73 0.77
C GLY A 139 17.76 27.45 -0.72
N GLY A 140 17.20 28.43 -1.43
CA GLY A 140 17.36 28.64 -2.87
C GLY A 140 16.32 27.97 -3.79
N GLU A 141 15.79 28.73 -4.74
CA GLU A 141 14.80 28.30 -5.74
C GLU A 141 15.21 27.07 -6.57
N GLY A 142 16.51 26.76 -6.66
CA GLY A 142 17.01 25.59 -7.38
C GLY A 142 16.86 24.27 -6.61
N GLN A 143 16.87 24.30 -5.28
CA GLN A 143 16.74 23.07 -4.47
C GLN A 143 15.30 22.55 -4.48
N SER A 144 14.32 23.46 -4.56
CA SER A 144 12.91 23.07 -4.60
C SER A 144 12.61 22.23 -5.85
N LEU A 145 13.09 22.61 -7.04
CA LEU A 145 12.83 21.83 -8.26
C LEU A 145 13.39 20.40 -8.17
N GLN A 146 14.61 20.23 -7.65
CA GLN A 146 15.22 18.91 -7.49
C GLN A 146 14.44 18.05 -6.48
N GLN A 147 14.00 18.63 -5.37
CA GLN A 147 13.19 17.92 -4.36
C GLN A 147 11.80 17.54 -4.90
N GLN A 148 11.18 18.42 -5.68
CA GLN A 148 9.91 18.13 -6.35
C GLN A 148 10.04 17.02 -7.39
N GLN A 149 11.16 16.99 -8.13
CA GLN A 149 11.50 15.88 -9.02
C GLN A 149 11.70 14.58 -8.24
N GLN A 150 12.35 14.62 -7.07
CA GLN A 150 12.48 13.46 -6.18
C GLN A 150 11.11 12.95 -5.71
N LEU A 151 10.19 13.83 -5.33
CA LEU A 151 8.82 13.46 -4.97
C LEU A 151 8.14 12.71 -6.12
N GLY A 152 8.22 13.23 -7.35
CA GLY A 152 7.70 12.55 -8.54
C GLY A 152 8.35 11.19 -8.81
N LEU A 153 9.67 11.05 -8.59
CA LEU A 153 10.39 9.79 -8.70
C LEU A 153 9.91 8.76 -7.68
N TRP A 154 9.60 9.17 -6.45
CA TRP A 154 9.04 8.28 -5.43
C TRP A 154 7.64 7.80 -5.77
N VAL A 155 6.79 8.64 -6.36
CA VAL A 155 5.48 8.20 -6.90
C VAL A 155 5.67 7.15 -7.98
N ILE A 156 6.59 7.37 -8.93
CA ILE A 156 6.91 6.39 -9.97
C ILE A 156 7.46 5.10 -9.35
N ALA A 157 8.33 5.19 -8.36
CA ALA A 157 8.87 4.03 -7.66
C ALA A 157 7.76 3.21 -6.97
N GLY A 158 6.77 3.86 -6.38
CA GLY A 158 5.56 3.22 -5.84
C GLY A 158 4.78 2.45 -6.90
N ILE A 159 4.44 3.11 -8.01
CA ILE A 159 3.72 2.50 -9.15
C ILE A 159 4.50 1.28 -9.68
N LEU A 160 5.80 1.43 -9.93
CA LEU A 160 6.65 0.36 -10.47
C LEU A 160 6.80 -0.80 -9.50
N THR A 161 6.87 -0.52 -8.18
CA THR A 161 6.96 -1.57 -7.16
C THR A 161 5.68 -2.40 -7.13
N PHE A 162 4.51 -1.74 -7.15
CA PHE A 162 3.23 -2.44 -7.14
C PHE A 162 3.01 -3.26 -8.42
N LEU A 163 3.40 -2.71 -9.57
CA LEU A 163 3.43 -3.44 -10.85
C LEU A 163 4.36 -4.66 -10.78
N ALA A 164 5.57 -4.51 -10.24
CA ALA A 164 6.53 -5.60 -10.11
C ALA A 164 6.00 -6.70 -9.17
N LEU A 165 5.44 -6.31 -8.04
CA LEU A 165 4.82 -7.24 -7.09
C LEU A 165 3.66 -8.00 -7.72
N GLU A 166 2.75 -7.30 -8.42
CA GLU A 166 1.65 -7.96 -9.11
C GLU A 166 2.15 -9.00 -10.10
N LYS A 167 3.11 -8.62 -10.95
CA LYS A 167 3.71 -9.52 -11.93
C LYS A 167 4.37 -10.73 -11.28
N MET A 168 5.14 -10.54 -10.20
CA MET A 168 5.79 -11.62 -9.47
C MET A 168 4.78 -12.62 -8.89
N PHE A 169 3.67 -12.13 -8.32
CA PHE A 169 2.65 -13.00 -7.74
C PHE A 169 1.79 -13.71 -8.80
N LEU A 170 1.65 -13.13 -9.98
CA LEU A 170 1.00 -13.77 -11.13
C LEU A 170 1.87 -14.87 -11.75
N ASP A 171 3.18 -14.63 -11.93
CA ASP A 171 4.12 -15.57 -12.55
C ASP A 171 4.45 -16.78 -11.64
N SER A 172 4.56 -16.58 -10.32
CA SER A 172 5.07 -17.59 -9.36
C SER A 172 4.25 -18.88 -9.22
N LYS A 173 3.10 -19.02 -9.90
CA LYS A 173 2.25 -20.23 -9.81
C LYS A 173 1.87 -20.87 -11.14
N GLU A 174 2.31 -20.34 -12.27
CA GLU A 174 2.06 -21.00 -13.56
C GLU A 174 2.89 -22.28 -13.73
N GLU A 175 3.99 -22.42 -12.98
CA GLU A 175 4.86 -23.60 -13.03
C GLU A 175 4.32 -24.84 -12.27
N GLY A 176 3.13 -24.76 -11.67
CA GLY A 176 2.58 -25.81 -10.79
C GLY A 176 1.55 -26.79 -11.38
N THR A 177 1.05 -26.59 -12.61
CA THR A 177 -0.04 -27.41 -13.16
C THR A 177 0.20 -27.78 -14.63
N SER A 178 1.25 -28.55 -14.89
CA SER A 178 1.41 -29.32 -16.13
C SER A 178 1.65 -30.79 -15.79
N GLN A 179 0.65 -31.42 -15.18
CA GLN A 179 0.54 -32.88 -15.14
C GLN A 179 -0.75 -33.27 -15.87
N ALA A 180 -0.60 -33.54 -17.17
CA ALA A 180 -1.63 -34.14 -17.99
C ALA A 180 -2.02 -35.52 -17.42
N PRO A 181 -3.32 -35.87 -17.33
CA PRO A 181 -3.70 -37.24 -17.06
C PRO A 181 -3.48 -38.07 -18.33
N ASN A 182 -2.53 -39.02 -18.25
CA ASN A 182 -2.41 -40.14 -19.17
C ASN A 182 -3.79 -40.78 -19.41
N LYS A 183 -4.27 -40.73 -20.66
CA LYS A 183 -5.27 -41.66 -21.17
C LYS A 183 -4.86 -42.14 -22.56
N ASP A 184 -4.39 -43.38 -22.56
CA ASP A 184 -4.53 -44.45 -23.54
C ASP A 184 -4.36 -44.12 -25.05
N PRO A 185 -3.39 -44.75 -25.73
CA PRO A 185 -3.16 -44.57 -27.15
C PRO A 185 -4.06 -45.51 -27.97
N THR A 186 -5.29 -45.11 -28.31
CA THR A 186 -6.14 -45.91 -29.24
C THR A 186 -7.09 -45.14 -30.16
N ALA A 187 -6.99 -43.81 -30.29
CA ALA A 187 -7.88 -43.04 -31.19
C ALA A 187 -7.18 -42.33 -32.37
N ALA A 188 -5.97 -42.77 -32.74
CA ALA A 188 -5.26 -42.29 -33.93
C ALA A 188 -5.67 -43.09 -35.18
N ALA A 189 -6.90 -42.91 -35.72
CA ALA A 189 -7.26 -43.45 -37.04
C ALA A 189 -8.58 -42.93 -37.66
N ALA A 190 -9.07 -41.72 -37.36
CA ALA A 190 -10.29 -41.23 -38.03
C ALA A 190 -10.22 -39.74 -38.39
N ALA A 191 -10.52 -39.47 -39.67
CA ALA A 191 -10.81 -38.18 -40.28
C ALA A 191 -9.61 -37.32 -40.74
N LEU A 192 -8.93 -37.83 -41.76
CA LEU A 192 -8.37 -37.02 -42.86
C LEU A 192 -9.53 -36.42 -43.68
N ASN A 193 -9.73 -35.09 -43.66
CA ASN A 193 -10.03 -34.24 -44.82
C ASN A 193 -10.51 -32.84 -44.39
N GLY A 194 -9.91 -31.80 -44.96
CA GLY A 194 -10.48 -30.45 -44.99
C GLY A 194 -9.61 -29.39 -44.31
N GLY A 195 -8.64 -28.86 -45.07
CA GLY A 195 -7.85 -27.72 -44.65
C GLY A 195 -8.66 -26.43 -44.61
N HIS A 196 -8.54 -25.71 -43.50
CA HIS A 196 -8.69 -24.27 -43.45
C HIS A 196 -7.84 -23.73 -42.30
N CYS A 197 -6.78 -22.99 -42.66
CA CYS A 197 -6.01 -22.21 -41.71
C CYS A 197 -6.89 -21.05 -41.22
N LEU A 198 -7.43 -21.16 -40.01
CA LEU A 198 -7.97 -20.01 -39.29
C LEU A 198 -6.96 -19.62 -38.21
N ALA A 199 -6.53 -18.37 -38.28
CA ALA A 199 -5.68 -17.72 -37.31
C ALA A 199 -6.20 -18.00 -35.88
N GLN A 200 -5.33 -18.47 -35.00
CA GLN A 200 -5.65 -18.59 -33.57
C GLN A 200 -6.04 -17.20 -33.06
N PRO A 201 -7.27 -17.04 -32.50
CA PRO A 201 -7.57 -15.88 -31.68
C PRO A 201 -6.58 -15.86 -30.52
N ALA A 202 -6.07 -14.66 -30.18
CA ALA A 202 -5.26 -14.46 -28.99
C ALA A 202 -5.94 -15.15 -27.80
N ALA A 203 -5.21 -16.01 -27.09
CA ALA A 203 -5.75 -16.81 -25.99
C ALA A 203 -6.39 -15.87 -24.96
N GLU A 204 -7.71 -15.92 -24.87
CA GLU A 204 -8.49 -15.29 -23.79
C GLU A 204 -7.83 -15.65 -22.46
N PRO A 205 -7.54 -14.67 -21.57
CA PRO A 205 -7.02 -14.97 -20.25
C PRO A 205 -7.99 -15.94 -19.58
N GLY A 206 -7.54 -17.16 -19.29
CA GLY A 206 -8.41 -18.15 -18.67
C GLY A 206 -9.00 -17.60 -17.37
N LEU A 207 -10.25 -17.93 -17.05
CA LEU A 207 -10.96 -17.48 -15.84
C LEU A 207 -10.09 -17.57 -14.56
N GLY A 208 -9.22 -18.57 -14.48
CA GLY A 208 -8.28 -18.74 -13.37
C GLY A 208 -7.22 -17.63 -13.25
N ALA A 209 -6.77 -17.04 -14.36
CA ALA A 209 -5.85 -15.91 -14.37
C ALA A 209 -6.55 -14.62 -13.89
N VAL A 210 -7.77 -14.37 -14.35
CA VAL A 210 -8.59 -13.22 -13.91
C VAL A 210 -8.87 -13.29 -12.41
N VAL A 211 -9.37 -14.43 -11.91
CA VAL A 211 -9.62 -14.63 -10.46
C VAL A 211 -8.34 -14.46 -9.64
N ARG A 212 -7.19 -14.88 -10.17
CA ARG A 212 -5.89 -14.70 -9.50
C ARG A 212 -5.48 -13.23 -9.46
N SER A 213 -5.62 -12.48 -10.55
CA SER A 213 -5.33 -11.04 -10.60
C SER A 213 -6.18 -10.29 -9.59
N ILE A 214 -7.49 -10.58 -9.52
CA ILE A 214 -8.41 -9.97 -8.56
C ILE A 214 -7.98 -10.27 -7.11
N LYS A 215 -7.53 -11.49 -6.83
CA LYS A 215 -7.02 -11.85 -5.49
C LYS A 215 -5.69 -11.17 -5.15
N VAL A 216 -4.77 -11.07 -6.11
CA VAL A 216 -3.49 -10.36 -5.94
C VAL A 216 -3.73 -8.87 -5.70
N SER A 217 -4.66 -8.27 -6.45
CA SER A 217 -5.14 -6.90 -6.22
C SER A 217 -5.59 -6.68 -4.78
N GLY A 218 -6.34 -7.61 -4.19
CA GLY A 218 -6.75 -7.52 -2.78
C GLY A 218 -5.57 -7.51 -1.79
N TYR A 219 -4.53 -8.31 -2.04
CA TYR A 219 -3.32 -8.29 -1.20
C TYR A 219 -2.47 -7.04 -1.40
N LEU A 220 -2.36 -6.54 -2.63
CA LEU A 220 -1.68 -5.27 -2.91
C LEU A 220 -2.39 -4.11 -2.21
N ASN A 221 -3.72 -4.13 -2.16
CA ASN A 221 -4.50 -3.16 -1.41
C ASN A 221 -4.15 -3.13 0.07
N LEU A 222 -4.10 -4.32 0.71
CA LEU A 222 -3.66 -4.44 2.11
C LEU A 222 -2.25 -3.94 2.33
N LEU A 223 -1.34 -4.17 1.38
CA LEU A 223 0.02 -3.66 1.46
C LEU A 223 0.04 -2.13 1.40
N ALA A 224 -0.67 -1.51 0.47
CA ALA A 224 -0.77 -0.05 0.38
C ALA A 224 -1.34 0.54 1.67
N ASN A 225 -2.47 0.01 2.14
CA ASN A 225 -3.08 0.41 3.41
C ASN A 225 -2.12 0.21 4.60
N THR A 226 -1.34 -0.88 4.65
CA THR A 226 -0.34 -1.07 5.73
C THR A 226 0.72 0.04 5.73
N ILE A 227 1.20 0.46 4.56
CA ILE A 227 2.20 1.53 4.44
C ILE A 227 1.57 2.88 4.77
N ASP A 228 0.33 3.11 4.36
CA ASP A 228 -0.42 4.32 4.67
C ASP A 228 -0.70 4.47 6.17
N ASN A 229 -1.13 3.37 6.81
CA ASN A 229 -1.28 3.32 8.25
C ASN A 229 0.06 3.55 8.96
N PHE A 230 1.18 3.05 8.42
CA PHE A 230 2.51 3.40 8.94
C PHE A 230 2.78 4.90 8.89
N THR A 231 2.45 5.59 7.79
CA THR A 231 2.57 7.06 7.72
C THR A 231 1.62 7.79 8.66
N HIS A 232 0.39 7.31 8.85
CA HIS A 232 -0.51 7.83 9.88
C HIS A 232 0.09 7.68 11.28
N GLY A 233 0.71 6.54 11.59
CA GLY A 233 1.43 6.32 12.83
C GLY A 233 2.56 7.33 13.05
N LEU A 234 3.35 7.61 12.01
CA LEU A 234 4.39 8.65 12.04
C LEU A 234 3.79 10.03 12.36
N ALA A 235 2.74 10.43 11.64
CA ALA A 235 2.11 11.74 11.76
C ALA A 235 1.44 11.94 13.13
N VAL A 236 0.71 10.93 13.62
CA VAL A 236 0.09 10.93 14.95
C VAL A 236 1.15 11.07 16.04
N ALA A 237 2.21 10.26 15.99
CA ALA A 237 3.27 10.33 16.97
C ALA A 237 4.02 11.67 16.93
N ALA A 238 4.41 12.14 15.74
CA ALA A 238 5.06 13.43 15.56
C ALA A 238 4.20 14.58 16.14
N SER A 239 2.89 14.51 15.96
CA SER A 239 1.94 15.50 16.47
C SER A 239 1.80 15.50 17.99
N PHE A 240 1.72 14.31 18.62
CA PHE A 240 1.70 14.18 20.09
C PHE A 240 3.00 14.65 20.74
N LEU A 241 4.11 14.53 20.00
CA LEU A 241 5.42 15.01 20.43
C LEU A 241 5.54 16.54 20.40
N VAL A 242 4.73 17.23 19.59
CA VAL A 242 4.61 18.69 19.67
C VAL A 242 3.67 19.07 20.82
N SER A 243 2.46 18.53 20.86
CA SER A 243 1.55 18.69 22.00
C SER A 243 0.40 17.69 21.98
N LYS A 244 -0.18 17.40 23.16
CA LYS A 244 -1.39 16.56 23.28
C LYS A 244 -2.58 17.06 22.44
N LYS A 245 -2.73 18.39 22.32
CA LYS A 245 -3.82 18.99 21.52
C LYS A 245 -3.62 18.75 20.03
N ILE A 246 -2.42 18.99 19.53
CA ILE A 246 -2.09 18.78 18.11
C ILE A 246 -2.21 17.29 17.78
N GLY A 247 -1.65 16.40 18.61
CA GLY A 247 -1.80 14.95 18.44
C GLY A 247 -3.25 14.46 18.36
N LEU A 248 -4.13 14.98 19.22
CA LEU A 248 -5.55 14.64 19.17
C LEU A 248 -6.23 15.15 17.88
N LEU A 249 -5.95 16.39 17.48
CA LEU A 249 -6.48 16.96 16.24
C LEU A 249 -6.02 16.17 15.02
N THR A 250 -4.72 15.85 14.92
CA THR A 250 -4.17 15.01 13.84
C THR A 250 -4.82 13.63 13.81
N THR A 251 -5.02 13.00 14.98
CA THR A 251 -5.71 11.70 15.06
C THR A 251 -7.14 11.79 14.53
N MET A 252 -7.88 12.85 14.90
CA MET A 252 -9.25 13.05 14.43
C MET A 252 -9.30 13.36 12.93
N ALA A 253 -8.38 14.19 12.43
CA ALA A 253 -8.25 14.49 11.02
C ALA A 253 -8.02 13.22 10.20
N ILE A 254 -7.06 12.40 10.62
CA ILE A 254 -6.75 11.13 9.97
C ILE A 254 -7.95 10.19 9.99
N LEU A 255 -8.62 10.03 11.13
CA LEU A 255 -9.80 9.18 11.23
C LEU A 255 -10.92 9.58 10.25
N LEU A 256 -11.08 10.88 9.99
CA LEU A 256 -12.13 11.37 9.10
C LEU A 256 -11.90 10.92 7.65
N HIS A 257 -10.67 10.95 7.15
CA HIS A 257 -10.36 10.46 5.80
C HIS A 257 -10.15 8.94 5.74
N GLU A 258 -9.73 8.32 6.84
CA GLU A 258 -9.49 6.88 6.89
C GLU A 258 -10.80 6.08 6.85
N ILE A 259 -11.86 6.57 7.49
CA ILE A 259 -13.15 5.88 7.50
C ILE A 259 -13.70 5.59 6.08
N PRO A 260 -13.81 6.58 5.17
CA PRO A 260 -14.23 6.31 3.80
C PRO A 260 -13.21 5.49 3.01
N HIS A 261 -11.91 5.68 3.26
CA HIS A 261 -10.84 4.92 2.63
C HIS A 261 -10.98 3.42 2.94
N GLU A 262 -11.15 3.07 4.21
CA GLU A 262 -11.37 1.70 4.71
C GLU A 262 -12.67 1.08 4.17
N VAL A 263 -13.72 1.87 3.92
CA VAL A 263 -14.93 1.36 3.23
C VAL A 263 -14.60 0.96 1.80
N GLY A 264 -13.73 1.72 1.14
CA GLY A 264 -13.26 1.41 -0.21
C GLY A 264 -12.37 0.17 -0.26
N ASP A 265 -11.39 0.10 0.63
CA ASP A 265 -10.50 -1.06 0.77
C ASP A 265 -11.26 -2.34 1.07
N PHE A 266 -12.29 -2.25 1.91
CA PHE A 266 -13.14 -3.38 2.22
C PHE A 266 -13.89 -3.88 0.99
N ALA A 267 -14.36 -2.97 0.12
CA ALA A 267 -15.00 -3.34 -1.14
C ALA A 267 -14.01 -4.05 -2.08
N ILE A 268 -12.75 -3.60 -2.14
CA ILE A 268 -11.70 -4.25 -2.93
C ILE A 268 -11.42 -5.67 -2.41
N LEU A 269 -11.42 -5.88 -1.09
CA LEU A 269 -11.28 -7.21 -0.48
C LEU A 269 -12.48 -8.13 -0.73
N LEU A 270 -13.70 -7.61 -0.65
CA LEU A 270 -14.90 -8.37 -1.02
C LEU A 270 -14.84 -8.80 -2.49
N ARG A 271 -14.41 -7.90 -3.38
CA ARG A 271 -14.17 -8.19 -4.79
C ARG A 271 -13.10 -9.27 -4.99
N ALA A 272 -12.01 -9.21 -4.21
CA ALA A 272 -10.95 -10.22 -4.18
C ALA A 272 -11.41 -11.61 -3.68
N GLY A 273 -12.67 -11.74 -3.24
CA GLY A 273 -13.30 -12.99 -2.82
C GLY A 273 -13.16 -13.30 -1.34
N PHE A 274 -12.70 -12.35 -0.52
CA PHE A 274 -12.69 -12.52 0.93
C PHE A 274 -14.10 -12.36 1.49
N ASP A 275 -14.47 -13.19 2.46
CA ASP A 275 -15.68 -12.95 3.23
C ASP A 275 -15.53 -11.74 4.16
N ARG A 276 -16.64 -11.17 4.62
CA ARG A 276 -16.66 -9.95 5.45
C ARG A 276 -15.75 -10.02 6.68
N TRP A 277 -15.68 -11.17 7.35
CA TRP A 277 -14.90 -11.31 8.58
C TRP A 277 -13.41 -11.47 8.27
N SER A 278 -13.09 -12.18 7.20
CA SER A 278 -11.71 -12.25 6.70
C SER A 278 -11.22 -10.88 6.23
N ALA A 279 -12.03 -10.14 5.47
CA ALA A 279 -11.71 -8.78 5.05
C ALA A 279 -11.46 -7.88 6.26
N ALA A 280 -12.36 -7.84 7.24
CA ALA A 280 -12.19 -7.02 8.44
C ALA A 280 -10.97 -7.41 9.29
N LYS A 281 -10.65 -8.71 9.41
CA LYS A 281 -9.44 -9.17 10.10
C LYS A 281 -8.17 -8.74 9.38
N LEU A 282 -8.18 -8.78 8.05
CA LEU A 282 -7.04 -8.34 7.24
C LEU A 282 -6.86 -6.83 7.31
N GLN A 283 -7.93 -6.03 7.26
CA GLN A 283 -7.84 -4.59 7.49
C GLN A 283 -7.37 -4.28 8.91
N LEU A 284 -7.93 -4.94 9.93
CA LEU A 284 -7.44 -4.75 11.30
C LEU A 284 -5.94 -5.10 11.45
N SER A 285 -5.40 -6.00 10.61
CA SER A 285 -3.98 -6.32 10.63
C SER A 285 -3.09 -5.18 10.11
N THR A 286 -3.61 -4.28 9.26
CA THR A 286 -2.86 -3.11 8.77
C THR A 286 -2.63 -2.07 9.87
N ALA A 287 -3.43 -2.09 10.95
CA ALA A 287 -3.22 -1.30 12.15
C ALA A 287 -1.82 -1.52 12.78
N LEU A 288 -1.22 -2.69 12.56
CA LEU A 288 0.16 -2.95 12.98
C LEU A 288 1.14 -2.00 12.29
N GLY A 289 0.90 -1.66 11.02
CA GLY A 289 1.67 -0.66 10.29
C GLY A 289 1.70 0.67 11.05
N GLY A 290 0.54 1.16 11.50
CA GLY A 290 0.45 2.40 12.26
C GLY A 290 1.10 2.35 13.64
N LEU A 291 0.99 1.23 14.35
CA LEU A 291 1.72 1.06 15.61
C LEU A 291 3.24 1.07 15.39
N LEU A 292 3.72 0.45 14.32
CA LEU A 292 5.14 0.46 13.95
C LEU A 292 5.60 1.86 13.54
N GLY A 293 4.79 2.62 12.80
CA GLY A 293 5.05 4.01 12.45
C GLY A 293 5.18 4.90 13.68
N ALA A 294 4.21 4.82 14.60
CA ALA A 294 4.25 5.58 15.85
C ALA A 294 5.46 5.20 16.71
N GLY A 295 5.75 3.91 16.83
CA GLY A 295 6.93 3.43 17.53
C GLY A 295 8.23 3.93 16.91
N PHE A 296 8.33 3.90 15.58
CA PHE A 296 9.48 4.41 14.85
C PHE A 296 9.69 5.91 15.12
N ALA A 297 8.64 6.73 14.95
CA ALA A 297 8.72 8.18 15.18
C ALA A 297 9.19 8.53 16.60
N ILE A 298 8.74 7.81 17.62
CA ILE A 298 9.17 8.07 19.00
C ILE A 298 10.58 7.54 19.27
N CYS A 299 10.95 6.39 18.69
CA CYS A 299 12.30 5.83 18.83
C CYS A 299 13.37 6.68 18.15
N THR A 300 13.07 7.29 16.99
CA THR A 300 14.02 8.15 16.26
C THR A 300 14.20 9.52 16.91
N GLN A 301 13.41 9.86 17.91
CA GLN A 301 13.64 11.06 18.70
C GLN A 301 14.81 10.88 19.67
N SER A 302 15.89 11.60 19.34
CA SER A 302 17.06 11.73 20.19
C SER A 302 16.65 12.28 21.57
N PRO A 303 17.12 11.68 22.68
CA PRO A 303 16.79 12.11 24.06
C PRO A 303 17.17 13.55 24.42
N LYS A 304 17.80 14.29 23.50
CA LYS A 304 18.11 15.71 23.66
C LYS A 304 16.90 16.49 23.18
N GLY A 305 16.05 16.88 24.14
CA GLY A 305 14.79 17.61 23.98
C GLY A 305 14.88 18.94 23.24
N VAL A 306 15.30 18.91 21.98
CA VAL A 306 14.96 19.93 21.01
C VAL A 306 13.51 19.66 20.64
N VAL A 307 12.61 20.40 21.29
CA VAL A 307 11.22 20.53 20.88
C VAL A 307 11.24 21.13 19.46
N GLY A 308 11.08 20.26 18.47
CA GLY A 308 11.19 20.55 17.04
C GLY A 308 11.21 19.22 16.31
N CYS A 309 10.49 19.11 15.20
CA CYS A 309 10.21 17.87 14.51
C CYS A 309 11.42 16.94 14.39
N SER A 310 11.22 15.63 14.61
CA SER A 310 12.28 14.64 14.45
C SER A 310 12.69 14.64 12.97
N PRO A 311 13.92 15.05 12.60
CA PRO A 311 14.33 15.12 11.20
C PRO A 311 14.20 13.74 10.54
N ALA A 312 14.44 12.66 11.28
CA ALA A 312 14.28 11.29 10.79
C ALA A 312 12.82 10.91 10.47
N ALA A 313 11.84 11.39 11.25
CA ALA A 313 10.43 11.09 10.99
C ALA A 313 9.92 11.88 9.76
N GLU A 314 10.31 13.15 9.64
CA GLU A 314 10.00 13.99 8.48
C GLU A 314 10.69 13.48 7.21
N GLU A 315 11.97 13.11 7.30
CA GLU A 315 12.71 12.49 6.20
C GLU A 315 12.05 11.19 5.75
N THR A 316 11.55 10.38 6.71
CA THR A 316 10.84 9.14 6.39
C THR A 316 9.50 9.44 5.70
N ALA A 317 8.70 10.37 6.25
CA ALA A 317 7.44 10.77 5.64
C ALA A 317 7.63 11.32 4.21
N ALA A 318 8.70 12.09 3.98
CA ALA A 318 8.98 12.77 2.70
C ALA A 318 9.14 11.82 1.50
N TRP A 319 9.60 10.58 1.71
CA TRP A 319 9.67 9.58 0.64
C TRP A 319 8.59 8.50 0.73
N VAL A 320 8.14 8.14 1.94
CA VAL A 320 7.09 7.10 2.10
C VAL A 320 5.77 7.60 1.55
N LEU A 321 5.33 8.83 1.84
CA LEU A 321 4.07 9.37 1.35
C LEU A 321 3.92 9.36 -0.19
N PRO A 322 4.89 9.89 -0.98
CA PRO A 322 4.79 9.79 -2.44
C PRO A 322 4.92 8.35 -2.95
N PHE A 323 5.72 7.51 -2.29
CA PHE A 323 5.79 6.08 -2.62
C PHE A 323 4.41 5.39 -2.44
N THR A 324 3.76 5.59 -1.30
CA THR A 324 2.41 5.07 -1.01
C THR A 324 1.39 5.62 -2.00
N SER A 325 1.48 6.92 -2.34
CA SER A 325 0.64 7.56 -3.36
C SER A 325 0.72 6.82 -4.70
N GLY A 326 1.93 6.43 -5.11
CA GLY A 326 2.14 5.61 -6.30
C GLY A 326 1.47 4.24 -6.23
N GLY A 327 1.52 3.58 -5.06
CA GLY A 327 0.84 2.31 -4.82
C GLY A 327 -0.68 2.43 -4.91
N PHE A 328 -1.28 3.44 -4.29
CA PHE A 328 -2.72 3.68 -4.37
C PHE A 328 -3.18 4.10 -5.77
N LEU A 329 -2.39 4.92 -6.49
CA LEU A 329 -2.68 5.22 -7.90
C LEU A 329 -2.69 3.97 -8.75
N TYR A 330 -1.74 3.05 -8.52
CA TYR A 330 -1.71 1.77 -9.22
C TYR A 330 -2.99 0.96 -8.95
N ILE A 331 -3.37 0.79 -7.68
CA ILE A 331 -4.60 0.06 -7.31
C ILE A 331 -5.84 0.72 -7.93
N ALA A 332 -5.97 2.05 -7.78
CA ALA A 332 -7.09 2.82 -8.28
C ALA A 332 -7.24 2.68 -9.80
N LEU A 333 -6.17 2.96 -10.55
CA LEU A 333 -6.24 3.10 -12.00
C LEU A 333 -6.03 1.79 -12.77
N VAL A 334 -5.25 0.85 -12.23
CA VAL A 334 -4.93 -0.42 -12.91
C VAL A 334 -5.79 -1.56 -12.39
N ASN A 335 -6.07 -1.62 -11.09
CA ASN A 335 -6.79 -2.75 -10.52
C ASN A 335 -8.29 -2.51 -10.35
N VAL A 336 -8.74 -1.27 -10.16
CA VAL A 336 -10.15 -0.95 -9.87
C VAL A 336 -10.87 -0.34 -11.07
N LEU A 337 -10.29 0.69 -11.68
CA LEU A 337 -10.92 1.43 -12.77
C LEU A 337 -11.33 0.55 -13.96
N PRO A 338 -10.54 -0.43 -14.45
CA PRO A 338 -10.94 -1.24 -15.60
C PRO A 338 -12.28 -1.98 -15.39
N ASP A 339 -12.52 -2.54 -14.21
CA ASP A 339 -13.77 -3.24 -13.87
C ASP A 339 -15.00 -2.32 -13.93
N LEU A 340 -14.81 -1.01 -13.69
CA LEU A 340 -15.89 -0.01 -13.79
C LEU A 340 -16.15 0.41 -15.24
N LEU A 341 -15.11 0.37 -16.08
CA LEU A 341 -15.23 0.68 -17.51
C LEU A 341 -15.99 -0.40 -18.30
N GLU A 342 -16.11 -1.61 -17.78
CA GLU A 342 -16.88 -2.72 -18.38
C GLU A 342 -18.41 -2.57 -18.24
N GLU A 343 -18.92 -1.52 -17.59
CA GLU A 343 -20.37 -1.31 -17.44
C GLU A 343 -21.02 -0.80 -18.74
N GLU A 344 -21.84 -1.64 -19.38
CA GLU A 344 -22.50 -1.33 -20.66
C GLU A 344 -23.75 -0.43 -20.54
N ASP A 345 -24.44 -0.46 -19.38
CA ASP A 345 -25.65 0.34 -19.17
C ASP A 345 -25.29 1.80 -18.84
N PRO A 346 -25.69 2.79 -19.68
CA PRO A 346 -25.31 4.18 -19.49
C PRO A 346 -25.84 4.77 -18.17
N TRP A 347 -26.99 4.30 -17.67
CA TRP A 347 -27.54 4.80 -16.41
C TRP A 347 -26.74 4.28 -15.22
N ARG A 348 -26.34 3.00 -15.25
CA ARG A 348 -25.48 2.41 -14.22
C ARG A 348 -24.08 3.05 -14.26
N SER A 349 -23.54 3.30 -15.44
CA SER A 349 -22.27 4.02 -15.63
C SER A 349 -22.33 5.46 -15.05
N LEU A 350 -23.43 6.20 -15.30
CA LEU A 350 -23.63 7.52 -14.69
C LEU A 350 -23.68 7.44 -13.15
N GLN A 351 -24.37 6.45 -12.59
CA GLN A 351 -24.41 6.24 -11.14
C GLN A 351 -23.01 5.96 -10.57
N GLN A 352 -22.20 5.14 -11.25
CA GLN A 352 -20.81 4.87 -10.85
C GLN A 352 -19.97 6.16 -10.88
N LEU A 353 -20.08 6.97 -11.94
CA LEU A 353 -19.39 8.25 -12.03
C LEU A 353 -19.81 9.22 -10.91
N LEU A 354 -21.10 9.31 -10.59
CA LEU A 354 -21.59 10.13 -9.48
C LEU A 354 -21.06 9.66 -8.13
N LEU A 355 -20.96 8.35 -7.91
CA LEU A 355 -20.38 7.77 -6.69
C LEU A 355 -18.87 8.02 -6.59
N LEU A 356 -18.14 7.94 -7.71
CA LEU A 356 -16.74 8.33 -7.78
C LEU A 356 -16.55 9.81 -7.42
N CYS A 357 -17.33 10.70 -8.04
CA CYS A 357 -17.34 12.11 -7.67
C CYS A 357 -17.70 12.31 -6.20
N ALA A 358 -18.67 11.55 -5.66
CA ALA A 358 -19.02 11.61 -4.25
C ALA A 358 -17.85 11.21 -3.34
N GLY A 359 -17.08 10.18 -3.71
CA GLY A 359 -15.85 9.80 -2.99
C GLY A 359 -14.81 10.92 -2.95
N ILE A 360 -14.57 11.58 -4.09
CA ILE A 360 -13.67 12.75 -4.17
C ILE A 360 -14.21 13.91 -3.33
N VAL A 361 -15.50 14.24 -3.44
CA VAL A 361 -16.14 15.33 -2.71
C VAL A 361 -16.06 15.09 -1.20
N VAL A 362 -16.25 13.86 -0.75
CA VAL A 362 -16.07 13.49 0.67
C VAL A 362 -14.64 13.80 1.13
N MET A 363 -13.63 13.45 0.32
CA MET A 363 -12.23 13.79 0.63
C MET A 363 -11.98 15.30 0.65
N VAL A 364 -12.50 16.06 -0.33
CA VAL A 364 -12.41 17.53 -0.37
C VAL A 364 -13.04 18.16 0.87
N LEU A 365 -14.25 17.72 1.25
CA LEU A 365 -14.95 18.25 2.41
C LEU A 365 -14.12 18.05 3.68
N PHE A 366 -13.46 16.89 3.84
CA PHE A 366 -12.62 16.66 5.01
C PHE A 366 -11.38 17.53 5.05
N SER A 367 -10.70 17.74 3.92
CA SER A 367 -9.59 18.71 3.85
C SER A 367 -10.07 20.09 4.32
N LEU A 368 -11.25 20.54 3.86
CA LEU A 368 -11.81 21.85 4.24
C LEU A 368 -12.31 21.96 5.69
N PHE A 369 -12.60 20.85 6.37
CA PHE A 369 -13.05 20.86 7.77
C PHE A 369 -11.88 20.80 8.76
N VAL A 370 -10.72 20.30 8.33
CA VAL A 370 -9.53 20.13 9.16
C VAL A 370 -8.62 21.36 9.11
N ASP A 371 -8.57 22.04 7.96
CA ASP A 371 -7.94 23.37 7.79
C ASP A 371 -8.79 24.48 8.44
#